data_AF-A0A2D6SMY9-F1
#
_entry.id   AF-A0A2D6SMY9-F1
#
_cell.length_a   1.000
_cell.length_b   1.000
_cell.length_c   1.000
_cell.angle_alpha   90.00
_cell.angle_beta   90.00
_cell.angle_gamma   90.00
#
_symmetry.space_group_name_H-M   'P 1'
#
loop_
_entity.id
_entity.type
_entity.pdbx_description
1 polymer ?
#
loop_
_entity_poly.entity_id
_entity_poly.type
_entity_poly.pdbx_seq_one_letter_code
_entity_poly.pdbx_strand_id
1 'polypeptide(L)' 'MASEKVFVLRVDVRQNNIQTSMKTQNVSPQEVIGYLEMAKDQILDNLKQGRKDVFQAFKKDGEA' A
#
# COMPACT_ATOMS: atom_id res chain seq x y z
N MET A 1 7.49 -23.67 1.20
CA MET A 1 6.32 -22.77 1.17
C MET A 1 6.86 -21.36 1.30
N ALA A 2 6.59 -20.46 0.35
CA ALA A 2 7.11 -19.09 0.43
C ALA A 2 6.40 -18.37 1.59
N SER A 3 7.17 -17.81 2.53
CA SER A 3 6.63 -17.03 3.64
C SER A 3 5.90 -15.81 3.09
N GLU A 4 4.69 -15.55 3.59
CA GLU A 4 3.92 -14.37 3.20
C GLU A 4 4.74 -13.10 3.47
N LYS A 5 4.81 -12.23 2.46
CA LYS A 5 5.48 -10.93 2.54
C LYS A 5 4.42 -9.87 2.80
N VAL A 6 4.49 -9.25 3.97
CA VAL A 6 3.51 -8.24 4.39
C VAL A 6 4.20 -6.91 4.59
N PHE A 7 3.60 -5.87 4.02
CA PHE A 7 4.00 -4.48 4.17
C PHE A 7 2.76 -3.64 4.49
N VAL A 8 2.80 -2.91 5.61
CA VAL A 8 1.71 -2.01 6.02
C VAL A 8 2.30 -0.62 6.28
N LEU A 9 1.88 0.34 5.44
CA LEU A 9 2.10 1.75 5.68
C LEU A 9 0.87 2.35 6.34
N ARG A 10 1.04 2.92 7.52
CA ARG A 10 0.02 3.73 8.18
C ARG A 10 0.43 5.18 8.11
N VAL A 11 -0.48 6.02 7.64
CA VAL A 11 -0.32 7.47 7.59
C VAL A 11 -1.37 8.07 8.51
N ASP A 12 -0.93 8.62 9.64
CA ASP A 12 -1.78 9.34 10.59
C ASP A 12 -1.59 10.85 10.37
N VAL A 13 -2.66 11.56 9.98
CA VAL A 13 -2.64 13.01 9.80
C VAL A 13 -3.25 13.67 11.03
N ARG A 14 -2.47 14.44 11.80
CA ARG A 14 -2.93 15.15 12.99
C ARG A 14 -2.47 16.60 12.95
N GLN A 15 -3.41 17.55 12.96
CA GLN A 15 -3.13 18.99 13.07
C GLN A 15 -1.99 19.46 12.13
N ASN A 16 -2.13 19.21 10.83
CA ASN A 16 -1.12 19.50 9.80
C ASN A 16 0.21 18.74 9.90
N ASN A 17 0.39 17.83 10.85
CA ASN A 17 1.53 16.92 10.90
C ASN A 17 1.14 15.56 10.30
N ILE A 18 1.98 15.08 9.39
CA ILE A 18 1.89 13.75 8.82
C ILE A 18 2.84 12.86 9.60
N GLN A 19 2.31 11.87 10.32
CA GLN A 19 3.10 10.81 10.94
C GLN A 19 2.95 9.54 10.13
N THR A 20 4.08 8.96 9.72
CA THR A 20 4.09 7.68 9.03
C THR A 20 4.66 6.61 9.96
N SER A 21 4.00 5.45 9.99
CA SER A 21 4.53 4.27 10.65
C SER A 21 4.48 3.09 9.69
N MET A 22 5.51 2.25 9.75
CA MET A 22 5.72 1.16 8.82
C MET A 22 5.91 -0.15 9.58
N LYS A 23 5.18 -1.18 9.17
CA LYS A 23 5.37 -2.55 9.66
C LYS A 23 5.68 -3.46 8.47
N THR A 24 6.71 -4.28 8.61
CA THR A 24 7.16 -5.22 7.58
C THR A 24 7.31 -6.61 8.18
N GLN A 25 6.99 -7.64 7.40
CA GLN A 25 7.17 -9.03 7.77
C GLN A 25 7.77 -9.78 6.58
N ASN A 26 8.95 -10.38 6.76
CA ASN A 26 9.69 -11.11 5.72
C ASN A 26 10.05 -10.26 4.49
N VAL A 27 10.22 -8.94 4.65
CA VAL A 27 10.61 -8.02 3.57
C VAL A 27 11.77 -7.14 4.03
N SER A 28 12.80 -7.02 3.19
CA SER A 28 13.91 -6.09 3.44
C SER A 28 13.51 -4.64 3.16
N PRO A 29 14.16 -3.64 3.77
CA PRO A 29 13.86 -2.23 3.51
C PRO A 29 13.95 -1.83 2.03
N GLN A 30 14.85 -2.42 1.27
CA GLN A 30 15.05 -2.14 -0.16
C GLN A 30 13.86 -2.64 -0.99
N GLU A 31 13.39 -3.86 -0.70
CA GLU A 31 12.18 -4.41 -1.33
C GLU A 31 10.93 -3.57 -1.01
N VAL A 32 10.83 -3.07 0.22
CA VAL A 32 9.72 -2.19 0.64
C VAL A 32 9.70 -0.90 -0.17
N ILE A 33 10.85 -0.27 -0.41
CA ILE A 33 10.94 0.93 -1.25
C ILE A 33 10.43 0.61 -2.66
N GLY A 34 10.86 -0.51 -3.24
CA GLY A 34 10.37 -0.96 -4.54
C GLY A 34 8.85 -1.17 -4.56
N TYR A 35 8.30 -1.81 -3.52
CA TYR A 35 6.85 -2.00 -3.41
C TYR A 35 6.08 -0.68 -3.27
N LEU A 36 6.63 0.30 -2.56
CA LEU A 36 6.05 1.64 -2.46
C LEU A 36 6.01 2.37 -3.80
N GLU A 37 7.08 2.28 -4.58
CA GLU A 37 7.14 2.89 -5.92
C GLU A 37 6.13 2.24 -6.86
N MET A 38 6.06 0.90 -6.88
CA MET A 38 5.07 0.18 -7.67
C MET A 38 3.63 0.52 -7.27
N ALA A 39 3.34 0.57 -5.97
CA ALA A 39 2.01 0.92 -5.48
C ALA A 39 1.61 2.35 -5.87
N LYS A 40 2.54 3.31 -5.75
CA LYS A 40 2.35 4.69 -6.20
C LYS A 40 2.01 4.75 -7.70
N ASP A 41 2.79 4.06 -8.53
CA ASP A 41 2.59 4.09 -9.99
C ASP A 41 1.24 3.47 -10.37
N GLN A 42 0.85 2.35 -9.75
CA GLN A 42 -0.46 1.74 -9.97
C GLN A 42 -1.62 2.65 -9.59
N ILE A 43 -1.54 3.35 -8.44
CA ILE A 43 -2.56 4.31 -8.01
C ILE A 43 -2.67 5.45 -9.02
N LEU A 44 -1.53 6.03 -9.42
CA LEU A 44 -1.50 7.14 -10.37
C LEU A 44 -2.02 6.74 -11.74
N ASP A 45 -1.70 5.54 -12.22
CA ASP A 45 -2.19 5.05 -13.50
C ASP A 45 -3.69 4.74 -13.46
N ASN A 46 -4.19 4.18 -12.35
CA ASN A 46 -5.63 4.00 -12.14
C ASN A 46 -6.37 5.35 -12.11
N LEU A 47 -5.78 6.39 -11.51
CA LEU A 47 -6.32 7.76 -11.54
C LEU A 47 -6.36 8.32 -12.96
N LYS A 48 -5.27 8.20 -13.74
CA LYS A 48 -5.21 8.63 -15.16
C LYS A 48 -6.26 7.93 -16.01
N GLN A 49 -6.55 6.66 -15.72
CA GLN A 49 -7.59 5.87 -16.39
C GLN A 49 -9.02 6.19 -15.92
N GLY A 50 -9.20 7.13 -14.99
CA GLY A 50 -10.52 7.54 -14.49
C GLY A 50 -11.21 6.50 -13.60
N ARG A 51 -10.46 5.56 -13.02
CA ARG A 51 -11.03 4.57 -12.10
C ARG A 51 -11.42 5.24 -10.80
N LYS A 52 -12.66 5.02 -10.35
CA LYS A 52 -13.18 5.60 -9.10
C LYS A 52 -12.56 4.98 -7.84
N ASP A 53 -12.15 3.71 -7.93
CA ASP A 53 -11.63 2.95 -6.80
C ASP A 53 -10.13 2.62 -6.95
N VAL A 54 -9.29 3.64 -6.84
CA VAL A 54 -7.84 3.52 -7.09
C VAL A 54 -7.07 2.75 -6.01
N PHE A 55 -7.70 2.50 -4.85
CA PHE A 55 -7.15 1.73 -3.74
C PHE A 55 -7.82 0.35 -3.56
N GLN A 56 -8.90 0.03 -4.30
CA GLN A 56 -9.55 -1.28 -4.20
C GLN A 56 -8.86 -2.32 -5.09
N ALA A 57 -7.64 -2.70 -4.73
CA ALA A 57 -7.08 -3.99 -5.16
C ALA A 57 -7.41 -5.11 -4.16
N PHE A 58 -7.87 -4.74 -2.95
CA PHE A 58 -8.26 -5.66 -1.88
C PHE A 58 -9.77 -5.63 -1.65
N LYS A 59 -10.59 -6.02 -2.65
CA LYS A 59 -11.85 -6.65 -2.28
C LYS A 59 -11.49 -8.06 -1.83
N LYS A 60 -11.40 -8.21 -0.51
CA LYS A 60 -11.34 -9.47 0.19
C LYS A 60 -12.55 -10.29 -0.33
N ASP A 61 -12.28 -11.35 -1.09
CA ASP A 61 -13.29 -12.39 -1.35
C ASP A 61 -13.71 -12.94 0.03
N GLY A 62 -14.87 -12.50 0.54
CA GLY A 62 -15.51 -13.11 1.71
C GLY A 62 -15.76 -12.22 2.93
N GLU A 63 -16.40 -11.07 2.77
CA GLU A 63 -17.23 -10.50 3.85
C GLU A 63 -18.65 -10.30 3.32
N ALA A 64 -19.46 -11.34 3.55
CA ALA A 64 -20.93 -11.31 3.60
C ALA A 64 -21.35 -11.58 5.05
#